data_AF-A0A183IL50-F1
#
_entry.id   AF-A0A183IL50-F1
#
_cell.length_a   1.000
_cell.length_b   1.000
_cell.length_c   1.000
_cell.angle_alpha   90.00
_cell.angle_beta   90.00
_cell.angle_gamma   90.00
#
_symmetry.space_group_name_H-M   'P 1'
#
loop_
_entity.id
_entity.type
_entity.pdbx_description
1 polymer ?
#
loop_
_entity_poly.entity_id
_entity_poly.type
_entity_poly.pdbx_seq_one_letter_code
_entity_poly.pdbx_strand_id
1 'polypeptide(L)'
;MNQVVIWDKIVLRDDNTVINIKGAHPKYYFWDDGNGLKGNKNVTLVLSWNVIPNAGYLSFFGSPDTHSFSFPAEYTASRLS
;
A
#
# COMPACT_ATOMS: atom_id res chain seq x y z
N MET A 1 -8.42 10.14 -10.10
CA MET A 1 -7.26 9.75 -9.27
C MET A 1 -7.45 8.29 -8.92
N ASN A 2 -6.49 7.43 -9.26
CA ASN A 2 -6.62 5.99 -9.06
C ASN A 2 -5.94 5.61 -7.75
N GLN A 3 -6.63 4.86 -6.89
CA GLN A 3 -6.09 4.36 -5.63
C GLN A 3 -6.18 2.84 -5.60
N VAL A 4 -5.12 2.21 -5.09
CA VAL A 4 -5.01 0.75 -4.98
C VAL A 4 -4.47 0.38 -3.61
N VAL A 5 -5.01 -0.69 -3.03
CA VAL A 5 -4.51 -1.24 -1.76
C VAL A 5 -3.66 -2.46 -2.08
N ILE A 6 -2.40 -2.42 -1.69
CA ILE A 6 -1.44 -3.51 -1.93
C ILE A 6 -1.31 -4.45 -0.71
N TRP A 7 -1.69 -3.99 0.48
CA TRP A 7 -1.59 -4.74 1.72
C TRP A 7 -2.51 -4.14 2.78
N ASP A 8 -3.03 -4.98 3.67
CA ASP A 8 -3.78 -4.60 4.86
C ASP A 8 -3.44 -5.52 6.04
N LYS A 9 -3.63 -5.02 7.26
CA LYS A 9 -3.60 -5.81 8.50
C LYS A 9 -4.57 -5.22 9.52
N ILE A 10 -5.34 -6.10 10.15
CA ILE A 10 -6.12 -5.77 11.34
C ILE A 10 -5.21 -6.00 12.55
N VAL A 11 -5.13 -4.99 13.43
CA VAL A 11 -4.40 -5.07 14.70
C VAL A 11 -5.43 -5.05 15.81
N LEU A 12 -5.48 -6.11 16.61
CA LEU A 12 -6.38 -6.20 17.76
C LEU A 12 -5.75 -5.49 18.98
N ARG A 13 -6.58 -5.16 19.98
CA ARG A 13 -6.15 -4.41 21.16
C ARG A 13 -4.97 -5.03 21.89
N ASP A 14 -4.94 -6.36 21.95
CA ASP A 14 -3.93 -7.12 22.69
C ASP A 14 -2.74 -7.54 21.80
N ASP A 15 -2.74 -7.12 20.52
CA ASP A 15 -1.62 -7.36 19.62
C ASP A 15 -0.48 -6.35 19.86
N ASN A 16 0.74 -6.75 19.51
CA ASN A 16 1.85 -5.81 19.45
C ASN A 16 1.54 -4.72 18.40
N THR A 17 1.49 -3.47 18.87
CA THR A 17 1.13 -2.29 18.07
C THR A 17 2.26 -1.80 17.17
N VAL A 18 3.48 -2.33 17.32
CA VAL A 18 4.61 -2.02 16.44
C VAL A 18 4.53 -2.86 15.17
N ILE A 19 4.22 -2.22 14.06
CA ILE A 19 4.20 -2.83 12.73
C ILE A 19 5.57 -2.61 12.07
N ASN A 20 6.40 -3.67 11.99
CA ASN A 20 7.66 -3.66 11.26
C ASN A 20 7.60 -4.66 10.11
N ILE A 21 7.33 -4.16 8.90
CA ILE A 21 7.17 -4.97 7.71
C ILE A 21 8.37 -4.78 6.80
N LYS A 22 9.10 -5.86 6.53
CA LYS A 22 10.24 -5.87 5.61
C LYS A 22 10.03 -6.97 4.58
N GLY A 23 10.18 -6.62 3.30
CA GLY A 23 10.04 -7.58 2.20
C GLY A 23 8.67 -8.25 2.10
N ALA A 24 7.60 -7.61 2.59
CA ALA A 24 6.26 -8.18 2.43
C ALA A 24 5.89 -8.23 0.95
N HIS A 25 5.39 -9.39 0.55
CA HIS A 25 4.72 -9.53 -0.72
C HIS A 25 3.37 -8.81 -0.66
N PRO A 26 2.96 -8.12 -1.73
CA PRO A 26 1.65 -7.51 -1.78
C PRO A 26 0.59 -8.62 -1.62
N LYS A 27 -0.36 -8.39 -0.70
CA LYS A 27 -1.46 -9.33 -0.42
C LYS A 27 -2.41 -9.43 -1.61
N TYR A 28 -2.53 -8.33 -2.36
CA TYR A 28 -3.30 -8.25 -3.60
C TYR A 28 -2.35 -8.10 -4.77
N TYR A 29 -2.50 -8.98 -5.77
CA TYR A 29 -1.71 -8.88 -6.99
C TYR A 29 -1.93 -7.52 -7.64
N PHE A 30 -0.82 -6.81 -7.84
CA PHE A 30 -0.80 -5.51 -8.46
C PHE A 30 -0.34 -5.68 -9.91
N TRP A 31 -1.29 -5.74 -10.83
CA TRP A 31 -1.03 -5.85 -12.26
C TRP A 31 -1.34 -4.52 -12.93
N ASP A 32 -0.37 -4.00 -13.69
CA ASP A 32 -0.58 -2.89 -14.60
C ASP A 32 -1.01 -3.48 -15.95
N ASP A 33 -2.20 -3.11 -16.42
CA ASP A 33 -2.71 -3.48 -17.74
C ASP A 33 -2.07 -2.68 -18.88
N GLY A 34 -1.15 -1.76 -18.54
CA GLY A 34 -0.31 -1.01 -19.46
C GLY A 34 -0.79 0.42 -19.73
N ASN A 35 -1.89 0.86 -19.12
CA ASN A 35 -2.49 2.17 -19.40
C ASN A 35 -2.40 3.21 -18.26
N GLY A 36 -1.83 2.88 -17.09
CA GLY A 36 -1.87 3.82 -15.95
C GLY A 36 -0.60 3.95 -15.09
N LEU A 37 0.28 2.95 -15.09
CA LEU A 37 1.40 2.90 -14.14
C LEU A 37 2.75 2.85 -14.84
N LYS A 38 2.86 2.19 -16.00
CA LYS A 38 4.09 2.16 -16.80
C LYS A 38 4.58 3.58 -17.11
N GLY A 39 5.82 3.87 -16.73
CA GLY A 39 6.42 5.20 -16.89
C GLY A 39 5.80 6.30 -16.03
N ASN A 40 4.90 5.98 -15.09
CA ASN A 40 4.31 6.95 -14.19
C ASN A 40 5.33 7.37 -13.12
N LYS A 41 5.70 8.65 -13.16
CA LYS A 41 6.70 9.23 -12.27
C LYS A 41 6.12 9.74 -10.94
N ASN A 42 4.80 9.87 -10.85
CA ASN A 42 4.13 10.52 -9.74
C ASN A 42 3.22 9.53 -9.01
N VAL A 43 3.83 8.50 -8.44
CA VAL A 43 3.13 7.55 -7.59
C VAL A 43 3.54 7.78 -6.15
N THR A 44 2.55 7.82 -5.26
CA THR A 44 2.75 8.05 -3.83
C THR A 44 2.14 6.90 -3.04
N LEU A 45 2.97 6.29 -2.20
CA LEU A 45 2.54 5.34 -1.19
C LEU A 45 2.10 6.12 0.05
N VAL A 46 0.88 5.83 0.50
CA VAL A 46 0.28 6.42 1.70
C VAL A 46 -0.16 5.30 2.63
N LEU A 47 -0.01 5.51 3.93
CA LEU A 47 -0.55 4.64 4.97
C LEU A 47 -1.80 5.29 5.54
N SER A 48 -2.88 4.53 5.63
CA SER A 48 -4.15 4.96 6.24
C SER A 48 -4.69 3.85 7.13
N TRP A 49 -5.34 4.22 8.22
CA TRP A 49 -5.93 3.27 9.16
C TRP A 49 -7.20 3.81 9.80
N ASN A 50 -8.06 2.88 10.20
CA ASN A 50 -9.28 3.18 10.94
C ASN A 50 -9.13 2.66 12.37
N VAL A 51 -9.59 3.44 13.34
CA VAL A 51 -9.70 3.02 14.74
C VAL A 51 -11.17 2.76 15.03
N ILE A 52 -11.49 1.49 15.29
CA ILE A 52 -12.85 1.02 15.55
C ILE A 52 -12.97 0.75 17.06
N PRO A 53 -13.65 1.61 17.84
CA PRO A 53 -13.87 1.35 19.25
C PRO A 53 -15.01 0.34 19.45
N ASN A 54 -15.06 -0.29 20.63
CA ASN A 54 -16.17 -1.20 21.00
C ASN A 54 -17.51 -0.46 21.07
N ALA A 55 -17.49 0.84 21.36
CA ALA A 55 -18.63 1.75 21.31
C ALA A 55 -18.14 3.17 21.01
N GLY A 56 -18.93 3.95 20.27
CA GLY A 56 -18.63 5.35 19.97
C GLY A 56 -18.18 5.60 18.53
N TYR A 57 -17.33 6.62 18.35
CA TYR A 57 -17.02 7.21 17.06
C TYR A 57 -15.94 6.46 16.27
N LEU A 58 -16.15 6.31 14.97
CA LEU A 58 -15.19 5.73 14.03
C LEU A 58 -14.20 6.81 13.58
N SER A 59 -12.92 6.63 13.92
CA SER A 59 -11.86 7.57 13.53
C SER A 59 -11.08 7.05 12.32
N PHE A 60 -10.88 7.92 11.34
CA PHE A 60 -10.13 7.66 10.11
C PHE A 60 -8.88 8.51 10.13
N PHE A 61 -7.71 7.88 9.99
CA PHE A 61 -6.43 8.55 10.04
C PHE A 61 -5.58 8.21 8.81
N GLY A 62 -4.72 9.16 8.45
CA GLY A 62 -3.67 8.98 7.45
C GLY A 62 -2.33 9.30 8.08
N SER A 63 -1.29 8.60 7.64
CA SER A 63 0.08 8.94 7.98
C SER A 63 0.40 10.35 7.46
N PRO A 64 1.04 11.21 8.28
CA PRO A 64 1.55 12.49 7.79
C PRO A 64 2.68 12.28 6.78
N ASP A 65 3.43 11.17 6.91
CA ASP A 65 4.51 10.81 6.02
C ASP A 65 3.98 10.03 4.82
N THR A 66 4.53 10.33 3.66
CA THR A 66 4.26 9.64 2.41
C THR A 66 5.56 9.32 1.70
N HIS A 67 5.53 8.34 0.80
CA HIS A 67 6.71 7.96 0.03
C HIS A 67 6.39 7.98 -1.45
N SER A 68 7.07 8.85 -2.20
CA SER A 68 6.89 8.94 -3.65
C SER A 68 7.96 8.15 -4.39
N PHE A 69 7.55 7.49 -5.45
CA PHE A 69 8.43 6.71 -6.31
C PHE A 69 7.91 6.73 -7.76
N SER A 70 8.77 6.29 -8.68
CA SER A 70 8.46 6.24 -10.11
C SER A 70 8.49 4.80 -10.61
N PHE A 71 7.49 4.44 -11.41
CA PHE A 71 7.52 3.17 -12.14
C PHE A 71 8.45 3.27 -13.35
N PRO A 72 9.11 2.15 -13.72
CA PRO A 72 9.99 2.13 -14.87
C PRO A 72 9.19 2.33 -16.17
N ALA A 73 9.85 2.87 -17.19
CA ALA A 73 9.27 3.03 -18.52
C ALA A 73 9.03 1.68 -19.21
N GLU A 74 9.73 0.61 -18.79
CA GLU A 74 9.57 -0.74 -19.29
C GLU A 74 9.66 -1.72 -18.12
N TYR A 75 8.75 -2.70 -18.10
CA TYR A 75 8.81 -3.79 -17.13
C TYR A 75 9.83 -4.83 -17.60
N THR A 76 10.60 -5.37 -16.66
CA THR A 76 11.52 -6.46 -16.97
C THR A 76 10.69 -7.68 -17.36
N ALA A 77 10.80 -8.14 -18.61
CA ALA A 77 10.34 -9.47 -18.97
C ALA A 77 11.18 -10.47 -18.16
N SER A 78 10.52 -11.32 -17.39
CA SER A 78 11.15 -12.34 -16.55
C SER A 78 12.30 -13.02 -17.30
N ARG A 79 13.48 -13.04 -16.69
CA ARG A 79 14.66 -13.75 -17.20
C ARG A 79 14.25 -15.14 -17.69
N LEU A 80 14.38 -15.38 -19.00
CA LEU A 80 14.31 -16.71 -19.59
C LEU A 80 15.27 -17.62 -18.80
N SER A 81 14.74 -18.60 -18.07
CA SER A 81 15.49 -19.74 -17.55
C SER A 81 15.36 -20.90 -18.51
#